data_AF-A0A563VQ68-F1
#
_entry.id   AF-A0A563VQ68-F1
#
_cell.length_a   1.000
_cell.length_b   1.000
_cell.length_c   1.000
_cell.angle_alpha   90.00
_cell.angle_beta   90.00
_cell.angle_gamma   90.00
#
_symmetry.space_group_name_H-M   'P 1'
#
loop_
_entity.id
_entity.type
_entity.pdbx_description
1 polymer ?
#
loop_
_entity_poly.entity_id
_entity_poly.type
_entity_poly.pdbx_seq_one_letter_code
_entity_poly.pdbx_strand_id
1 'polypeptide(L)'
;MKLKYSDEGSDIDLIVSEIKKNPLAHQIAFAASICERLLPNYRIFARETNWKTYPVLRQALDEVWSILRDNSIDSIDSIRFNKLLTDCDNVVPHTHDSSSAYNHEAQIAATCVCYLIEMCLQKEPVWETISSKQTKKLEFQSLIKSFIGKNGIVPLKRLIYNTYDSFYQYIDWQMSEAEEKIYEDWSQKTWEERKQTLIDHPLTVREMKKENEDLQLLKETPKLTPEFVRQFRNSALEYTNGKSLFDLG
;
A
#
# COMPACT_ATOMS: atom_id res chain seq x y z
N MET A 1 -18.58 10.11 4.89
CA MET A 1 -17.52 10.92 4.27
C MET A 1 -17.39 10.45 2.83
N LYS A 2 -17.53 11.32 1.82
CA LYS A 2 -17.24 10.97 0.42
C LYS A 2 -15.85 11.55 0.13
N LEU A 3 -14.85 10.69 -0.04
CA LEU A 3 -13.52 11.10 -0.51
C LEU A 3 -13.66 11.67 -1.93
N LYS A 4 -12.97 12.78 -2.21
CA LYS A 4 -12.93 13.44 -3.51
C LYS A 4 -11.47 13.84 -3.74
N TYR A 5 -10.73 12.98 -4.45
CA TYR A 5 -9.31 13.20 -4.65
C TYR A 5 -9.07 14.61 -5.21
N SER A 6 -8.26 15.40 -4.52
CA SER A 6 -7.89 16.76 -4.92
C SER A 6 -6.38 16.94 -4.79
N ASP A 7 -5.90 18.13 -5.16
CA ASP A 7 -4.70 18.27 -5.97
C ASP A 7 -3.35 17.91 -5.31
N GLU A 8 -3.28 17.68 -3.99
CA GLU A 8 -2.02 17.75 -3.24
C GLU A 8 -1.81 16.63 -2.21
N GLY A 9 -2.35 15.43 -2.44
CA GLY A 9 -2.33 14.39 -1.40
C GLY A 9 -3.25 14.71 -0.21
N SER A 10 -4.12 15.72 -0.36
CA SER A 10 -5.12 16.16 0.61
C SER A 10 -6.06 15.03 1.04
N ASP A 11 -6.47 14.15 0.13
CA ASP A 11 -7.36 13.03 0.45
C ASP A 11 -6.67 11.88 1.16
N ILE A 12 -5.42 11.56 0.76
CA ILE A 12 -4.57 10.63 1.51
C ILE A 12 -4.37 11.19 2.92
N ASP A 13 -4.07 12.48 3.05
CA ASP A 13 -3.91 13.15 4.33
C ASP A 13 -5.18 13.11 5.17
N LEU A 14 -6.36 13.23 4.55
CA LEU A 14 -7.63 13.07 5.24
C LEU A 14 -7.81 11.63 5.77
N ILE A 15 -7.66 10.59 4.94
CA ILE A 15 -7.74 9.19 5.37
C ILE A 15 -6.76 8.92 6.50
N VAL A 16 -5.51 9.33 6.31
CA VAL A 16 -4.40 9.20 7.25
C VAL A 16 -4.71 9.95 8.56
N SER A 17 -5.31 11.13 8.51
CA SER A 17 -5.71 11.88 9.71
C SER A 17 -6.87 11.21 10.46
N GLU A 18 -7.80 10.60 9.75
CA GLU A 18 -8.96 9.93 10.32
C GLU A 18 -8.60 8.59 10.97
N ILE A 19 -7.78 7.77 10.31
CA ILE A 19 -7.36 6.47 10.85
C ILE A 19 -6.47 6.62 12.08
N LYS A 20 -5.63 7.65 12.14
CA LYS A 20 -4.76 7.98 13.29
C LYS A 20 -5.50 8.23 14.60
N LYS A 21 -6.78 8.60 14.53
CA LYS A 21 -7.63 8.78 15.71
C LYS A 21 -7.90 7.45 16.43
N ASN A 22 -7.71 6.32 15.74
CA ASN A 22 -7.92 4.99 16.28
C ASN A 22 -6.63 4.43 16.92
N PRO A 23 -6.75 3.43 17.82
CA PRO A 23 -5.60 2.72 18.38
C PRO A 23 -4.66 2.16 17.30
N LEU A 24 -3.38 1.96 17.63
CA LEU A 24 -2.37 1.44 16.70
C LEU A 24 -2.80 0.11 16.05
N ALA A 25 -3.50 -0.75 16.80
CA ALA A 25 -4.05 -2.00 16.29
C ALA A 25 -4.99 -1.80 15.09
N HIS A 26 -5.86 -0.80 15.15
CA HIS A 26 -6.76 -0.46 14.05
C HIS A 26 -6.01 0.12 12.87
N GLN A 27 -4.98 0.93 13.10
CA GLN A 27 -4.13 1.46 12.04
C GLN A 27 -3.39 0.33 11.31
N ILE A 28 -2.85 -0.64 12.05
CA ILE A 28 -2.19 -1.82 11.48
C ILE A 28 -3.20 -2.72 10.76
N ALA A 29 -4.40 -2.95 11.32
CA ALA A 29 -5.45 -3.72 10.66
C ALA A 29 -5.88 -3.09 9.32
N PHE A 30 -6.04 -1.77 9.30
CA PHE A 30 -6.35 -1.02 8.08
C PHE A 30 -5.26 -1.20 7.01
N ALA A 31 -4.00 -1.00 7.38
CA ALA A 31 -2.85 -1.21 6.49
C ALA A 31 -2.75 -2.67 6.00
N ALA A 32 -2.96 -3.65 6.89
CA ALA A 32 -2.96 -5.06 6.54
C ALA A 32 -4.07 -5.41 5.55
N SER A 33 -5.25 -4.80 5.67
CA SER A 33 -6.36 -4.95 4.72
C SER A 33 -5.98 -4.49 3.30
N ILE A 34 -5.28 -3.36 3.19
CA ILE A 34 -4.75 -2.88 1.90
C ILE A 34 -3.69 -3.85 1.34
N CYS A 35 -2.75 -4.31 2.17
CA CYS A 35 -1.75 -5.29 1.77
C CYS A 35 -2.36 -6.61 1.27
N GLU A 36 -3.47 -7.07 1.86
CA GLU A 36 -4.18 -8.26 1.38
C GLU A 36 -4.67 -8.09 -0.07
N ARG A 37 -5.12 -6.88 -0.43
CA ARG A 37 -5.58 -6.58 -1.80
C ARG A 37 -4.44 -6.34 -2.79
N LEU A 38 -3.29 -5.82 -2.32
CA LEU A 38 -2.09 -5.63 -3.14
C LEU A 38 -1.35 -6.94 -3.43
N LEU A 39 -1.32 -7.88 -2.49
CA LEU A 39 -0.49 -9.08 -2.56
C LEU A 39 -0.72 -9.95 -3.83
N PRO A 40 -1.94 -10.08 -4.40
CA PRO A 40 -2.12 -10.77 -5.67
C PRO A 40 -1.36 -10.14 -6.86
N ASN A 41 -1.06 -8.83 -6.85
CA ASN A 41 -0.19 -8.21 -7.88
C ASN A 41 1.19 -8.88 -7.88
N TYR A 42 1.80 -9.03 -6.69
CA TYR A 42 3.07 -9.73 -6.54
C TYR A 42 2.98 -11.19 -6.99
N ARG A 43 1.85 -11.86 -6.69
CA ARG A 43 1.64 -13.27 -7.05
C ARG A 43 1.70 -13.48 -8.56
N ILE A 44 1.12 -12.57 -9.35
CA ILE A 44 1.12 -12.63 -10.81
C ILE A 44 2.55 -12.50 -11.33
N PHE A 45 3.25 -11.45 -10.91
CA PHE A 45 4.67 -11.27 -11.23
C PHE A 45 5.50 -12.51 -10.87
N ALA A 46 5.34 -13.03 -9.65
CA ALA A 46 6.07 -14.18 -9.16
C ALA A 46 5.83 -15.44 -10.00
N ARG A 47 4.59 -15.63 -10.47
CA ARG A 47 4.22 -16.73 -11.37
C ARG A 47 4.87 -16.56 -12.74
N GLU A 48 4.81 -15.38 -13.34
CA GLU A 48 5.33 -15.12 -14.69
C GLU A 48 6.84 -15.22 -14.79
N THR A 49 7.52 -14.76 -13.76
CA THR A 49 8.99 -14.70 -13.71
C THR A 49 9.60 -15.93 -13.04
N ASN A 50 8.77 -16.88 -12.59
CA ASN A 50 9.19 -18.02 -11.77
C ASN A 50 9.99 -17.57 -10.51
N TRP A 51 9.62 -16.42 -9.97
CA TRP A 51 10.24 -15.79 -8.81
C TRP A 51 9.60 -16.35 -7.54
N LYS A 52 10.18 -17.44 -7.03
CA LYS A 52 9.59 -18.33 -6.00
C LYS A 52 9.58 -17.76 -4.57
N THR A 53 9.29 -16.48 -4.41
CA THR A 53 9.37 -15.76 -3.12
C THR A 53 8.02 -15.26 -2.60
N TYR A 54 6.93 -15.43 -3.36
CA TYR A 54 5.57 -15.10 -2.89
C TYR A 54 5.26 -15.61 -1.46
N PRO A 55 5.67 -16.84 -1.06
CA PRO A 55 5.46 -17.31 0.32
C PRO A 55 6.07 -16.42 1.40
N VAL A 56 7.17 -15.69 1.11
CA VAL A 56 7.84 -14.80 2.07
C VAL A 56 6.90 -13.65 2.47
N LEU A 57 6.33 -12.96 1.48
CA LEU A 57 5.40 -11.85 1.74
C LEU A 57 4.09 -12.33 2.37
N ARG A 58 3.58 -13.49 1.93
CA ARG A 58 2.38 -14.10 2.51
C ARG A 58 2.58 -14.43 3.99
N GLN A 59 3.73 -15.05 4.33
CA GLN A 59 4.08 -15.37 5.70
C GLN A 59 4.15 -14.10 6.55
N ALA A 60 4.83 -13.05 6.10
CA ALA A 60 4.91 -11.82 6.87
C ALA A 60 3.53 -11.19 7.15
N LEU A 61 2.64 -11.16 6.16
CA LEU A 61 1.29 -10.67 6.34
C LEU A 61 0.45 -11.57 7.28
N ASP A 62 0.66 -12.89 7.24
CA ASP A 62 0.01 -13.83 8.17
C ASP A 62 0.42 -13.61 9.63
N GLU A 63 1.69 -13.27 9.87
CA GLU A 63 2.21 -12.94 11.20
C GLU A 63 1.57 -11.65 11.74
N VAL A 64 1.41 -10.64 10.89
CA VAL A 64 0.69 -9.40 11.26
C VAL A 64 -0.75 -9.70 11.67
N TRP A 65 -1.46 -10.55 10.91
CA TRP A 65 -2.82 -10.95 11.29
C TRP A 65 -2.86 -11.78 12.58
N SER A 66 -1.84 -12.60 12.85
CA SER A 66 -1.76 -13.35 14.10
C SER A 66 -1.65 -12.42 15.30
N ILE A 67 -0.76 -11.42 15.26
CA ILE A 67 -0.60 -10.48 16.39
C ILE A 67 -1.84 -9.60 16.60
N LEU A 68 -2.57 -9.26 15.52
CA LEU A 68 -3.84 -8.54 15.61
C LEU A 68 -4.91 -9.39 16.28
N ARG A 69 -5.02 -10.67 15.87
CA ARG A 69 -5.98 -11.62 16.44
C ARG A 69 -5.71 -11.89 17.92
N ASP A 70 -4.44 -12.06 18.26
CA ASP A 70 -4.02 -12.42 19.61
C ASP A 70 -3.91 -11.17 20.52
N ASN A 71 -4.19 -9.98 19.98
CA ASN A 71 -4.09 -8.68 20.65
C ASN A 71 -2.73 -8.46 21.33
N SER A 72 -1.66 -8.82 20.62
CA SER A 72 -0.28 -8.89 21.14
C SER A 72 0.65 -7.83 20.53
N ILE A 73 0.10 -6.69 20.11
CA ILE A 73 0.88 -5.60 19.47
C ILE A 73 1.89 -4.99 20.43
N ASP A 74 1.54 -4.88 21.72
CA ASP A 74 2.44 -4.34 22.74
C ASP A 74 3.58 -5.30 23.11
N SER A 75 3.51 -6.56 22.66
CA SER A 75 4.46 -7.62 22.97
C SER A 75 5.02 -8.28 21.71
N ILE A 76 5.21 -7.51 20.63
CA ILE A 76 5.79 -8.00 19.39
C ILE A 76 7.22 -8.50 19.64
N ASP A 77 7.53 -9.69 19.10
CA ASP A 77 8.91 -10.17 18.99
C ASP A 77 9.66 -9.36 17.93
N SER A 78 10.34 -8.31 18.38
CA SER A 78 11.11 -7.43 17.52
C SER A 78 12.19 -8.16 16.72
N ILE A 79 12.80 -9.23 17.24
CA ILE A 79 13.84 -9.98 16.51
C ILE A 79 13.20 -10.68 15.31
N ARG A 80 12.07 -11.37 15.55
CA ARG A 80 11.32 -12.05 14.50
C ARG A 80 10.78 -11.07 13.45
N PHE A 81 10.18 -9.96 13.86
CA PHE A 81 9.64 -8.97 12.91
C PHE A 81 10.74 -8.22 12.14
N ASN A 82 11.91 -7.98 12.74
CA ASN A 82 13.08 -7.49 12.02
C ASN A 82 13.53 -8.47 10.94
N LYS A 83 13.55 -9.77 11.25
CA LYS A 83 13.88 -10.80 10.27
C LYS A 83 12.86 -10.83 9.13
N LEU A 84 11.56 -10.79 9.44
CA LEU A 84 10.51 -10.71 8.42
C LEU A 84 10.68 -9.48 7.51
N LEU A 85 11.02 -8.32 8.08
CA LEU A 85 11.29 -7.11 7.32
C LEU A 85 12.45 -7.31 6.34
N THR A 86 13.59 -7.84 6.82
CA THR A 86 14.75 -8.13 5.96
C THR A 86 14.41 -9.16 4.88
N ASP A 87 13.69 -10.23 5.24
CA ASP A 87 13.30 -11.25 4.28
C ASP A 87 12.34 -10.68 3.21
N CYS A 88 11.43 -9.77 3.58
CA CYS A 88 10.55 -9.07 2.64
C CYS A 88 11.32 -8.11 1.73
N ASP A 89 12.24 -7.32 2.29
CA ASP A 89 13.06 -6.37 1.54
C ASP A 89 13.91 -7.06 0.47
N ASN A 90 14.49 -8.22 0.80
CA ASN A 90 15.28 -9.04 -0.12
C ASN A 90 14.49 -9.62 -1.31
N VAL A 91 13.16 -9.57 -1.26
CA VAL A 91 12.30 -10.11 -2.33
C VAL A 91 11.55 -9.00 -3.08
N VAL A 92 11.81 -7.74 -2.78
CA VAL A 92 11.31 -6.60 -3.57
C VAL A 92 12.00 -6.62 -4.94
N PRO A 93 11.26 -6.77 -6.07
CA PRO A 93 11.89 -6.71 -7.38
C PRO A 93 12.41 -5.31 -7.67
N HIS A 94 13.58 -5.25 -8.29
CA HIS A 94 14.17 -4.06 -8.85
C HIS A 94 13.94 -3.99 -10.36
N THR A 95 14.05 -2.79 -10.93
CA THR A 95 13.74 -2.50 -12.34
C THR A 95 14.60 -3.27 -13.34
N HIS A 96 15.72 -3.86 -12.92
CA HIS A 96 16.59 -4.70 -13.75
C HIS A 96 16.38 -6.21 -13.54
N ASP A 97 15.54 -6.60 -12.59
CA ASP A 97 15.35 -8.01 -12.23
C ASP A 97 14.41 -8.76 -13.18
N SER A 98 13.61 -8.02 -13.95
CA SER A 98 12.61 -8.61 -14.84
C SER A 98 12.11 -7.61 -15.89
N SER A 99 11.83 -8.13 -17.08
CA SER A 99 11.09 -7.43 -18.15
C SER A 99 9.57 -7.61 -18.06
N SER A 100 9.05 -8.19 -16.97
CA SER A 100 7.60 -8.34 -16.76
C SER A 100 6.95 -6.95 -16.66
N ALA A 101 5.82 -6.80 -17.33
CA ALA A 101 4.98 -5.60 -17.23
C ALA A 101 4.48 -5.35 -15.79
N TYR A 102 4.50 -6.37 -14.92
CA TYR A 102 4.02 -6.29 -13.53
C TYR A 102 5.12 -6.01 -12.49
N ASN A 103 6.33 -5.67 -12.94
CA ASN A 103 7.47 -5.44 -12.03
C ASN A 103 7.17 -4.30 -11.03
N HIS A 104 6.60 -3.20 -11.52
CA HIS A 104 6.28 -2.05 -10.67
C HIS A 104 5.20 -2.40 -9.62
N GLU A 105 4.12 -3.06 -10.03
CA GLU A 105 3.02 -3.48 -9.15
C GLU A 105 3.49 -4.47 -8.09
N ALA A 106 4.41 -5.38 -8.46
CA ALA A 106 5.05 -6.28 -7.52
C ALA A 106 5.97 -5.54 -6.54
N GLN A 107 6.77 -4.59 -7.01
CA GLN A 107 7.61 -3.75 -6.16
C GLN A 107 6.76 -2.99 -5.13
N ILE A 108 5.65 -2.39 -5.56
CA ILE A 108 4.71 -1.69 -4.68
C ILE A 108 4.11 -2.64 -3.64
N ALA A 109 3.61 -3.81 -4.06
CA ALA A 109 3.02 -4.78 -3.15
C ALA A 109 4.00 -5.25 -2.06
N ALA A 110 5.23 -5.60 -2.46
CA ALA A 110 6.29 -6.02 -1.52
C ALA A 110 6.69 -4.89 -0.57
N THR A 111 6.86 -3.68 -1.11
CA THR A 111 7.24 -2.49 -0.32
C THR A 111 6.16 -2.11 0.69
N CYS A 112 4.88 -2.23 0.33
CA CYS A 112 3.77 -2.00 1.26
C CYS A 112 3.76 -3.00 2.42
N VAL A 113 4.11 -4.27 2.17
CA VAL A 113 4.29 -5.25 3.25
C VAL A 113 5.46 -4.87 4.17
N CYS A 114 6.57 -4.35 3.62
CA CYS A 114 7.66 -3.80 4.43
C CYS A 114 7.18 -2.65 5.33
N TYR A 115 6.43 -1.69 4.78
CA TYR A 115 5.87 -0.58 5.57
C TYR A 115 4.91 -1.05 6.66
N LEU A 116 4.10 -2.07 6.40
CA LEU A 116 3.24 -2.67 7.42
C LEU A 116 4.05 -3.27 8.57
N ILE A 117 5.16 -3.95 8.28
CA ILE A 117 6.06 -4.50 9.31
C ILE A 117 6.76 -3.37 10.08
N GLU A 118 7.17 -2.29 9.41
CA GLU A 118 7.72 -1.09 10.05
C GLU A 118 6.70 -0.45 11.01
N MET A 119 5.42 -0.39 10.65
CA MET A 119 4.35 0.06 11.56
C MET A 119 4.26 -0.84 12.80
N CYS A 120 4.31 -2.16 12.63
CA CYS A 120 4.28 -3.11 13.73
C CYS A 120 5.48 -2.91 14.68
N LEU A 121 6.67 -2.68 14.11
CA LEU A 121 7.90 -2.42 14.87
C LEU A 121 7.96 -0.99 15.44
N GLN A 122 7.01 -0.11 15.10
CA GLN A 122 7.02 1.32 15.42
C GLN A 122 8.35 2.00 15.03
N LYS A 123 8.95 1.56 13.91
CA LYS A 123 10.22 2.11 13.43
C LYS A 123 10.03 3.43 12.70
N GLU A 124 11.00 4.33 12.87
CA GLU A 124 11.19 5.47 11.98
C GLU A 124 11.88 5.01 10.67
N PRO A 125 11.66 5.69 9.53
CA PRO A 125 12.31 5.37 8.26
C PRO A 125 13.84 5.48 8.32
N VAL A 126 14.55 4.44 7.87
CA VAL A 126 16.02 4.36 7.90
C VAL A 126 16.71 5.36 6.96
N TRP A 127 16.04 5.83 5.90
CA TRP A 127 16.68 6.67 4.88
C TRP A 127 17.10 8.08 5.34
N GLU A 128 16.69 8.52 6.54
CA GLU A 128 17.22 9.74 7.16
C GLU A 128 18.72 9.64 7.49
N THR A 129 19.26 8.43 7.64
CA THR A 129 20.70 8.23 7.89
C THR A 129 21.53 8.31 6.60
N ILE A 130 20.91 7.99 5.45
CA ILE A 130 21.60 7.86 4.15
C ILE A 130 21.61 9.20 3.37
N SER A 131 20.60 10.06 3.56
CA SER A 131 20.49 11.34 2.82
C SER A 131 21.56 12.39 3.19
N SER A 132 22.43 12.15 4.16
CA SER A 132 23.52 13.09 4.51
C SER A 132 24.72 13.05 3.56
N LYS A 133 24.77 12.10 2.60
CA LYS A 133 25.97 11.89 1.76
C LYS A 133 25.80 11.98 0.24
N GLN A 134 24.65 12.34 -0.31
CA GLN A 134 24.56 12.65 -1.75
C GLN A 134 23.53 13.75 -2.08
N THR A 135 24.04 14.78 -2.74
CA THR A 135 23.43 16.08 -2.94
C THR A 135 22.54 16.13 -4.19
N LYS A 136 21.33 16.68 -4.01
CA LYS A 136 20.49 17.49 -4.94
C LYS A 136 19.01 17.05 -4.91
N LYS A 137 18.27 17.51 -3.89
CA LYS A 137 16.80 17.65 -3.96
C LYS A 137 16.31 18.63 -2.89
N LEU A 138 16.60 19.92 -3.08
CA LEU A 138 16.23 20.99 -2.13
C LEU A 138 14.71 21.19 -2.03
N GLU A 139 13.93 20.76 -3.01
CA GLU A 139 12.45 20.83 -2.95
C GLU A 139 11.84 19.61 -2.23
N PHE A 140 12.42 18.43 -2.40
CA PHE A 140 11.93 17.20 -1.76
C PHE A 140 12.34 17.10 -0.29
N GLN A 141 13.50 17.65 0.08
CA GLN A 141 13.93 17.72 1.48
C GLN A 141 13.06 18.66 2.33
N SER A 142 12.50 19.71 1.72
CA SER A 142 11.52 20.60 2.36
C SER A 142 10.18 19.87 2.58
N LEU A 143 9.70 19.12 1.57
CA LEU A 143 8.51 18.27 1.66
C LEU A 143 8.67 17.15 2.70
N ILE A 144 9.86 16.57 2.79
CA ILE A 144 10.20 15.53 3.76
C ILE A 144 10.19 16.08 5.19
N LYS A 145 10.79 17.27 5.42
CA LYS A 145 10.89 17.85 6.76
C LYS A 145 9.54 18.30 7.33
N SER A 146 8.58 18.69 6.50
CA SER A 146 7.22 19.03 6.95
C SER A 146 6.34 17.80 7.24
N PHE A 147 6.76 16.62 6.81
CA PHE A 147 6.05 15.34 6.99
C PHE A 147 6.43 14.58 8.27
N ILE A 148 7.43 15.06 9.02
CA ILE A 148 7.95 14.37 10.20
C ILE A 148 6.96 14.51 11.36
N GLY A 149 6.20 13.45 11.61
CA GLY A 149 5.34 13.31 12.77
C GLY A 149 5.24 11.85 13.20
N LYS A 150 5.57 11.61 14.47
CA LYS A 150 5.29 10.44 15.34
C LYS A 150 5.14 9.06 14.66
N ASN A 151 6.15 8.19 14.86
CA ASN A 151 6.11 6.71 14.88
C ASN A 151 4.76 6.09 14.42
N GLY A 152 4.66 5.74 13.13
CA GLY A 152 3.50 5.04 12.53
C GLY A 152 2.74 5.83 11.45
N ILE A 153 2.81 7.16 11.49
CA ILE A 153 2.18 8.05 10.51
C ILE A 153 2.83 7.93 9.13
N VAL A 154 4.17 7.88 9.10
CA VAL A 154 4.94 7.92 7.86
C VAL A 154 4.79 6.62 7.06
N PRO A 155 4.93 5.42 7.66
CA PRO A 155 4.74 4.18 6.90
C PRO A 155 3.30 4.02 6.39
N LEU A 156 2.29 4.37 7.19
CA LEU A 156 0.88 4.31 6.77
C LEU A 156 0.61 5.23 5.58
N LYS A 157 1.07 6.49 5.65
CA LYS A 157 0.90 7.44 4.55
C LYS A 157 1.59 6.96 3.28
N ARG A 158 2.79 6.39 3.38
CA ARG A 158 3.51 5.83 2.23
C ARG A 158 2.82 4.61 1.64
N LEU A 159 2.27 3.73 2.47
CA LEU A 159 1.52 2.56 2.02
C LEU A 159 0.29 2.99 1.21
N ILE A 160 -0.49 3.93 1.73
CA ILE A 160 -1.66 4.47 1.00
C ILE A 160 -1.19 5.16 -0.28
N TYR A 161 -0.19 6.04 -0.20
CA TYR A 161 0.38 6.71 -1.38
C TYR A 161 0.81 5.72 -2.46
N ASN A 162 1.60 4.70 -2.11
CA ASN A 162 2.08 3.70 -3.04
C ASN A 162 0.94 2.89 -3.67
N THR A 163 -0.14 2.65 -2.94
CA THR A 163 -1.34 2.01 -3.49
C THR A 163 -1.91 2.84 -4.64
N TYR A 164 -2.05 4.16 -4.46
CA TYR A 164 -2.55 5.05 -5.52
C TYR A 164 -1.54 5.34 -6.62
N ASP A 165 -0.25 5.37 -6.30
CA ASP A 165 0.84 5.42 -7.29
C ASP A 165 0.77 4.21 -8.23
N SER A 166 0.48 3.02 -7.69
CA SER A 166 0.31 1.82 -8.52
C SER A 166 -0.90 1.89 -9.45
N PHE A 167 -2.02 2.49 -9.01
CA PHE A 167 -3.14 2.78 -9.93
C PHE A 167 -2.75 3.78 -11.01
N TYR A 168 -2.03 4.84 -10.65
CA TYR A 168 -1.56 5.83 -11.62
C TYR A 168 -0.70 5.17 -12.70
N GLN A 169 0.33 4.42 -12.32
CA GLN A 169 1.23 3.78 -13.28
C GLN A 169 0.50 2.76 -14.15
N TYR A 170 -0.37 1.94 -13.57
CA TYR A 170 -1.12 0.93 -14.31
C TYR A 170 -2.09 1.56 -15.32
N ILE A 171 -2.85 2.58 -14.92
CA ILE A 171 -3.83 3.25 -15.79
C ILE A 171 -3.10 4.08 -16.85
N ASP A 172 -2.01 4.77 -16.51
CA ASP A 172 -1.20 5.52 -17.48
C ASP A 172 -0.63 4.59 -18.55
N TRP A 173 -0.14 3.40 -18.17
CA TRP A 173 0.28 2.36 -19.11
C TRP A 173 -0.89 1.86 -19.98
N GLN A 174 -2.03 1.50 -19.38
CA GLN A 174 -3.21 1.04 -20.12
C GLN A 174 -3.71 2.05 -21.13
N MET A 175 -3.75 3.33 -20.77
CA MET A 175 -4.18 4.41 -21.65
C MET A 175 -3.19 4.61 -22.80
N SER A 176 -1.88 4.58 -22.51
CA SER A 176 -0.82 4.70 -23.52
C SER A 176 -0.84 3.54 -24.53
N GLU A 177 -1.08 2.30 -24.09
CA GLU A 177 -1.22 1.15 -25.00
C GLU A 177 -2.51 1.21 -25.83
N ALA A 178 -3.58 1.80 -25.30
CA ALA A 178 -4.84 1.97 -26.01
C ALA A 178 -4.76 3.02 -27.15
N GLU A 179 -3.78 3.94 -27.11
CA GLU A 179 -3.54 4.95 -28.15
C GLU A 179 -3.27 4.33 -29.54
N GLU A 180 -2.78 3.08 -29.62
CA GLU A 180 -2.61 2.39 -30.91
C GLU A 180 -3.94 2.07 -31.62
N LYS A 181 -5.11 2.26 -30.96
CA LYS A 181 -6.41 1.75 -31.45
C LYS A 181 -7.62 2.69 -31.37
N ILE A 182 -7.42 4.00 -31.54
CA ILE A 182 -8.46 5.06 -31.71
C ILE A 182 -8.83 5.80 -30.40
N TYR A 183 -8.76 7.14 -30.47
CA TYR A 183 -9.20 8.23 -29.56
C TYR A 183 -8.13 8.91 -28.68
N GLU A 184 -8.19 10.25 -28.70
CA GLU A 184 -7.53 11.27 -27.85
C GLU A 184 -6.12 10.96 -27.37
N ASP A 185 -5.15 11.75 -27.86
CA ASP A 185 -3.73 11.70 -27.49
C ASP A 185 -3.57 11.88 -25.96
N TRP A 186 -3.56 10.77 -25.21
CA TRP A 186 -3.30 10.69 -23.77
C TRP A 186 -1.97 11.37 -23.47
N SER A 187 -1.01 11.27 -24.39
CA SER A 187 0.26 11.99 -24.35
C SER A 187 0.11 13.52 -24.31
N GLN A 188 -0.98 14.11 -24.83
CA GLN A 188 -1.26 15.55 -24.82
C GLN A 188 -2.12 16.02 -23.65
N LYS A 189 -2.73 15.10 -22.90
CA LYS A 189 -3.50 15.47 -21.70
C LYS A 189 -2.56 16.10 -20.68
N THR A 190 -3.03 17.19 -20.08
CA THR A 190 -2.38 17.80 -18.93
C THR A 190 -2.36 16.85 -17.73
N TRP A 191 -1.47 17.11 -16.78
CA TRP A 191 -1.43 16.37 -15.52
C TRP A 191 -2.80 16.30 -14.83
N GLU A 192 -3.54 17.42 -14.82
CA GLU A 192 -4.87 17.48 -14.19
C GLU A 192 -5.92 16.62 -14.88
N GLU A 193 -5.89 16.54 -16.21
CA GLU A 193 -6.83 15.70 -16.96
C GLU A 193 -6.54 14.20 -16.75
N ARG A 194 -5.26 13.82 -16.73
CA ARG A 194 -4.85 12.43 -16.42
C ARG A 194 -5.22 12.06 -15.00
N LYS A 195 -5.01 12.97 -14.06
CA LYS A 195 -5.39 12.82 -12.65
C LYS A 195 -6.89 12.66 -12.49
N GLN A 196 -7.70 13.51 -13.12
CA GLN A 196 -9.16 13.37 -13.07
C GLN A 196 -9.61 12.00 -13.62
N THR A 197 -8.98 11.54 -14.70
CA THR A 197 -9.21 10.20 -15.26
C THR A 197 -8.87 9.09 -14.26
N LEU A 198 -7.73 9.19 -13.56
CA LEU A 198 -7.32 8.26 -12.51
C LEU A 198 -8.37 8.19 -11.39
N ILE A 199 -8.84 9.34 -10.93
CA ILE A 199 -9.78 9.46 -9.81
C ILE A 199 -11.13 8.83 -10.13
N ASP A 200 -11.61 9.07 -11.35
CA ASP A 200 -12.89 8.55 -11.82
C ASP A 200 -12.79 7.09 -12.32
N HIS A 201 -11.58 6.54 -12.40
CA HIS A 201 -11.36 5.19 -12.91
C HIS A 201 -12.05 4.16 -11.99
N PRO A 202 -12.80 3.18 -12.54
CA PRO A 202 -13.54 2.20 -11.75
C PRO A 202 -12.70 1.43 -10.73
N LEU A 203 -11.44 1.14 -11.06
CA LEU A 203 -10.51 0.46 -10.15
C LEU A 203 -10.15 1.33 -8.93
N THR A 204 -9.85 2.61 -9.16
CA THR A 204 -9.54 3.59 -8.10
C THR A 204 -10.75 3.84 -7.21
N VAL A 205 -11.93 4.08 -7.82
CA VAL A 205 -13.19 4.29 -7.09
C VAL A 205 -13.53 3.07 -6.22
N ARG A 206 -13.31 1.87 -6.75
CA ARG A 206 -13.50 0.61 -6.01
C ARG A 206 -12.57 0.51 -4.81
N GLU A 207 -11.30 0.88 -4.94
CA GLU A 207 -10.38 0.85 -3.80
C GLU A 207 -10.74 1.92 -2.76
N MET A 208 -10.99 3.15 -3.19
CA MET A 208 -11.44 4.23 -2.31
C MET A 208 -12.71 3.84 -1.53
N LYS A 209 -13.65 3.15 -2.18
CA LYS A 209 -14.85 2.63 -1.52
C LYS A 209 -14.48 1.63 -0.43
N LYS A 210 -13.58 0.68 -0.71
CA LYS A 210 -13.16 -0.33 0.27
C LYS A 210 -12.43 0.28 1.46
N GLU A 211 -11.49 1.19 1.21
CA GLU A 211 -10.79 1.90 2.27
C GLU A 211 -11.77 2.69 3.16
N ASN A 212 -12.80 3.31 2.58
CA ASN A 212 -13.83 3.98 3.37
C ASN A 212 -14.65 3.01 4.23
N GLU A 213 -15.08 1.88 3.68
CA GLU A 213 -15.82 0.84 4.41
C GLU A 213 -14.99 0.30 5.58
N ASP A 214 -13.73 -0.03 5.33
CA ASP A 214 -12.78 -0.51 6.34
C ASP A 214 -12.55 0.53 7.44
N LEU A 215 -12.38 1.80 7.06
CA LEU A 215 -12.21 2.90 8.01
C LEU A 215 -13.45 3.10 8.90
N GLN A 216 -14.66 3.05 8.34
CA GLN A 216 -15.89 3.18 9.14
C GLN A 216 -16.04 1.99 10.09
N LEU A 217 -15.85 0.78 9.59
CA LEU A 217 -15.99 -0.44 10.39
C LEU A 217 -15.00 -0.46 11.57
N LEU A 218 -13.76 -0.03 11.34
CA LEU A 218 -12.76 0.11 12.41
C LEU A 218 -13.13 1.19 13.42
N LYS A 219 -13.68 2.33 12.99
CA LYS A 219 -14.15 3.41 13.89
C LYS A 219 -15.30 2.96 14.79
N GLU A 220 -16.19 2.13 14.26
CA GLU A 220 -17.36 1.60 14.97
C GLU A 220 -17.01 0.42 15.88
N THR A 221 -15.76 -0.07 15.83
CA THR A 221 -15.31 -1.25 16.57
C THR A 221 -14.29 -0.86 17.65
N PRO A 222 -14.69 -0.72 18.93
CA PRO A 222 -13.75 -0.27 19.97
C PRO A 222 -12.58 -1.23 20.23
N LYS A 223 -12.78 -2.54 20.00
CA LYS A 223 -11.78 -3.58 20.27
C LYS A 223 -11.74 -4.61 19.15
N LEU A 224 -10.54 -4.89 18.66
CA LEU A 224 -10.31 -5.94 17.66
C LEU A 224 -10.37 -7.32 18.34
N THR A 225 -11.55 -7.94 18.35
CA THR A 225 -11.70 -9.31 18.83
C THR A 225 -11.12 -10.31 17.82
N PRO A 226 -10.73 -11.53 18.22
CA PRO A 226 -10.28 -12.55 17.28
C PRO A 226 -11.29 -12.84 16.16
N GLU A 227 -12.58 -12.80 16.48
CA GLU A 227 -13.68 -12.95 15.53
C GLU A 227 -13.70 -11.82 14.51
N PHE A 228 -13.66 -10.57 15.00
CA PHE A 228 -13.63 -9.39 14.15
C PHE A 228 -12.42 -9.41 13.22
N VAL A 229 -11.22 -9.68 13.74
CA VAL A 229 -9.98 -9.72 12.94
C VAL A 229 -10.10 -10.75 11.82
N ARG A 230 -10.67 -11.93 12.11
CA ARG A 230 -10.89 -12.97 11.10
C ARG A 230 -11.87 -12.51 10.02
N GLN A 231 -13.01 -11.95 10.40
CA GLN A 231 -14.02 -11.45 9.46
C GLN A 231 -13.49 -10.29 8.62
N PHE A 232 -12.77 -9.37 9.25
CA PHE A 232 -12.16 -8.21 8.61
C PHE A 232 -11.12 -8.63 7.57
N ARG A 233 -10.24 -9.58 7.92
CA ARG A 233 -9.30 -10.18 6.97
C ARG A 233 -9.99 -10.88 5.81
N ASN A 234 -11.02 -11.70 6.09
CA ASN A 234 -11.77 -12.40 5.04
C ASN A 234 -12.43 -11.42 4.08
N SER A 235 -12.99 -10.32 4.60
CA SER A 235 -13.55 -9.25 3.77
C SER A 235 -12.52 -8.66 2.80
N ALA A 236 -11.26 -8.51 3.22
CA ALA A 236 -10.18 -8.03 2.34
C ALA A 236 -9.80 -9.06 1.27
N LEU A 237 -9.69 -10.34 1.64
CA LEU A 237 -9.34 -11.45 0.73
C LEU A 237 -10.42 -11.70 -0.34
N GLU A 238 -11.69 -11.60 0.05
CA GLU A 238 -12.83 -11.83 -0.84
C GLU A 238 -13.16 -10.61 -1.71
N TYR A 239 -12.66 -9.41 -1.35
CA TYR A 239 -13.05 -8.16 -1.98
C TYR A 239 -12.81 -8.14 -3.50
N THR A 240 -11.66 -8.64 -3.93
CA THR A 240 -11.31 -8.73 -5.36
C THR A 240 -11.67 -10.09 -5.96
N ASN A 241 -12.42 -10.93 -5.24
CA ASN A 241 -12.75 -12.31 -5.63
C ASN A 241 -11.50 -13.12 -6.05
N GLY A 242 -10.40 -12.94 -5.31
CA GLY A 242 -9.10 -13.58 -5.59
C GLY A 242 -8.28 -12.96 -6.73
N LYS A 243 -8.78 -11.90 -7.38
CA LYS A 243 -8.04 -11.13 -8.38
C LYS A 243 -7.12 -10.10 -7.73
N SER A 244 -6.25 -9.51 -8.53
CA SER A 244 -5.46 -8.35 -8.17
C SER A 244 -6.30 -7.07 -8.08
N LEU A 245 -5.77 -6.01 -7.47
CA LEU A 245 -6.42 -4.69 -7.45
C LEU A 245 -6.73 -4.16 -8.84
N PHE A 246 -6.02 -4.65 -9.85
CA PHE A 246 -6.17 -4.32 -11.27
C PHE A 246 -7.02 -5.33 -12.04
N ASP A 247 -7.77 -6.20 -11.35
CA ASP A 247 -8.59 -7.28 -11.91
C ASP A 247 -7.81 -8.32 -12.75
N LEU A 248 -6.50 -8.41 -12.51
CA LEU A 248 -5.62 -9.40 -13.09
C LEU A 248 -5.72 -10.72 -12.30
N GLY A 249 -5.69 -11.87 -12.98
CA GLY A 249 -5.78 -13.19 -12.35
C GLY A 249 -5.61 -14.34 -13.34
#